data_AF-A0AAJ3Q8K0-F1
#
_entry.id   AF-A0AAJ3Q8K0-F1
#
_cell.length_a   1.000
_cell.length_b   1.000
_cell.length_c   1.000
_cell.angle_alpha   90.00
_cell.angle_beta   90.00
_cell.angle_gamma   90.00
#
_symmetry.space_group_name_H-M   'P 1'
#
loop_
_entity.id
_entity.type
_entity.pdbx_description
1 polymer ?
#
loop_
_entity_poly.entity_id
_entity_poly.type
_entity_poly.pdbx_seq_one_letter_code
_entity_poly.pdbx_strand_id
1 'polypeptide(L)'
;MKSTKLERSRMRLKVSRTVLKSSEEGRPSSLRQQYADETTEEDLRKIAEKAPIIKLAYDELDRFSWNEKDLVAYEERIMDLRKEEGILAKKLDEGKIEGKIEVAKNLLKADISIDIISQTTGLPQAEIKRLQEEIT
;
A
#
# COMPACT_ATOMS: atom_id res chain seq x y z
N MET A 1 38.61 -64.99 3.38
CA MET A 1 38.97 -64.19 2.18
C MET A 1 39.58 -62.86 2.59
N LYS A 2 40.78 -62.51 2.10
CA LYS A 2 41.41 -61.20 2.39
C LYS A 2 40.84 -60.18 1.40
N SER A 3 39.92 -59.31 1.86
CA SER A 3 39.43 -58.19 1.05
C SER A 3 40.61 -57.34 0.55
N THR A 4 40.61 -57.05 -0.76
CA THR A 4 41.71 -56.38 -1.45
C THR A 4 41.90 -54.95 -0.93
N LYS A 5 43.11 -54.41 -1.06
CA LYS A 5 43.43 -53.04 -0.62
C LYS A 5 42.47 -52.00 -1.21
N LEU A 6 41.98 -52.24 -2.44
CA LEU A 6 41.02 -51.40 -3.14
C LEU A 6 39.61 -51.47 -2.52
N GLU A 7 39.13 -52.67 -2.17
CA GLU A 7 37.83 -52.82 -1.52
C GLU A 7 37.80 -52.17 -0.14
N ARG A 8 38.86 -52.33 0.66
CA ARG A 8 38.96 -51.66 1.96
C ARG A 8 39.00 -50.14 1.84
N SER A 9 39.57 -49.61 0.75
CA SER A 9 39.57 -48.17 0.45
C SER A 9 38.17 -47.68 0.08
N ARG A 10 37.47 -48.40 -0.80
CA ARG A 10 36.08 -48.10 -1.18
C ARG A 10 35.14 -48.17 0.01
N MET A 11 35.30 -49.16 0.88
CA MET A 11 34.49 -49.32 2.09
C MET A 11 34.73 -48.17 3.07
N ARG A 12 35.99 -47.75 3.27
CA ARG A 12 36.31 -46.57 4.09
C ARG A 12 35.72 -45.28 3.53
N LEU A 13 35.85 -45.04 2.23
CA LEU A 13 35.23 -43.89 1.56
C LEU A 13 33.71 -43.88 1.74
N LYS A 14 33.05 -45.05 1.62
CA LYS A 14 31.60 -45.16 1.79
C LYS A 14 31.18 -44.84 3.23
N VAL A 15 31.87 -45.40 4.23
CA VAL A 15 31.64 -45.13 5.65
C VAL A 15 31.87 -43.65 5.98
N SER A 16 32.97 -43.07 5.51
CA SER A 16 33.25 -41.63 5.71
C SER A 16 32.17 -40.75 5.08
N ARG A 17 31.66 -41.09 3.89
CA ARG A 17 30.63 -40.31 3.20
C ARG A 17 29.26 -40.41 3.90
N THR A 18 28.90 -41.57 4.45
CA THR A 18 27.71 -41.72 5.29
C THR A 18 27.82 -40.95 6.60
N VAL A 19 28.98 -40.99 7.27
CA VAL A 19 29.22 -40.25 8.52
C VAL A 19 29.18 -38.74 8.28
N LEU A 20 29.73 -38.26 7.15
CA LEU A 20 29.65 -36.85 6.76
C LEU A 20 28.21 -36.39 6.49
N LYS A 21 27.40 -37.18 5.77
CA LYS A 21 25.97 -36.87 5.57
C LYS A 21 25.19 -36.80 6.88
N SER A 22 25.37 -37.77 7.79
CA SER A 22 24.72 -37.74 9.10
C SER A 22 25.22 -36.60 10.00
N SER A 23 26.47 -36.16 9.81
CA SER A 23 27.02 -34.99 10.50
C SER A 23 26.49 -33.67 9.94
N GLU A 24 26.09 -33.64 8.67
CA GLU A 24 25.46 -32.49 8.03
C GLU A 24 24.00 -32.37 8.41
N GLU A 25 23.22 -33.45 8.41
CA GLU A 25 21.79 -33.46 8.72
C GLU A 25 21.44 -32.88 10.11
N GLY A 26 22.35 -32.95 11.09
CA GLY A 26 22.16 -32.39 12.44
C GLY A 26 22.76 -30.99 12.69
N ARG A 27 23.30 -30.30 11.68
CA ARG A 27 23.81 -28.93 11.86
C ARG A 27 22.64 -27.93 11.88
N PRO A 28 22.63 -26.90 12.74
CA PRO A 28 21.56 -25.90 12.73
C PRO A 28 21.32 -25.24 11.36
N SER A 29 22.35 -25.21 10.51
CA SER A 29 22.28 -24.74 9.13
C SER A 29 21.54 -25.69 8.17
N SER A 30 21.65 -27.01 8.33
CA SER A 30 20.97 -27.99 7.46
C SER A 30 19.48 -28.05 7.74
N LEU A 31 19.09 -28.03 9.02
CA LEU A 31 17.69 -28.01 9.43
C LEU A 31 17.01 -26.72 8.99
N ARG A 32 17.67 -25.56 9.15
CA ARG A 32 17.18 -24.29 8.59
C ARG A 32 16.94 -24.36 7.09
N GLN A 33 17.85 -24.99 6.34
CA GLN A 33 17.70 -25.16 4.89
C GLN A 33 16.54 -26.11 4.54
N GLN A 34 16.41 -27.22 5.26
CA GLN A 34 15.30 -28.18 5.07
C GLN A 34 13.93 -27.54 5.32
N TYR A 35 13.77 -26.80 6.43
CA TYR A 35 12.51 -26.09 6.71
C TYR A 35 12.27 -24.91 5.76
N ALA A 36 13.32 -24.27 5.24
CA ALA A 36 13.18 -23.22 4.25
C ALA A 36 12.61 -23.75 2.92
N ASP A 37 13.01 -24.97 2.51
CA ASP A 37 12.51 -25.60 1.28
C ASP A 37 11.06 -26.13 1.43
N GLU A 38 10.60 -26.38 2.66
CA GLU A 38 9.23 -26.86 2.97
C GLU A 38 8.23 -25.72 3.29
N THR A 39 8.70 -24.50 3.55
CA THR A 39 7.83 -23.38 3.91
C THR A 39 7.21 -22.77 2.65
N THR A 40 5.87 -22.78 2.56
CA THR A 40 5.16 -22.16 1.42
C THR A 40 4.94 -20.66 1.62
N GLU A 41 4.65 -19.94 0.54
CA GLU A 41 4.28 -18.52 0.60
C GLU A 41 3.08 -18.27 1.52
N GLU A 42 2.14 -19.21 1.55
CA GLU A 42 0.97 -19.13 2.41
C GLU A 42 1.32 -19.32 3.89
N ASP A 43 2.31 -20.16 4.19
CA ASP A 43 2.82 -20.33 5.56
C ASP A 43 3.59 -19.10 6.03
N LEU A 44 4.40 -18.50 5.15
CA LEU A 44 5.08 -17.22 5.42
C LEU A 44 4.07 -16.12 5.72
N ARG A 45 3.01 -16.00 4.92
CA ARG A 45 1.94 -15.02 5.12
C ARG A 45 1.22 -15.23 6.46
N LYS A 46 0.90 -16.48 6.81
CA LYS A 46 0.29 -16.83 8.12
C LYS A 46 1.22 -16.53 9.31
N ILE A 47 2.53 -16.65 9.14
CA ILE A 47 3.51 -16.29 10.18
C ILE A 47 3.61 -14.78 10.32
N ALA A 48 3.66 -14.06 9.19
CA ALA A 48 3.73 -12.61 9.14
C ALA A 48 2.50 -11.98 9.81
N GLU A 49 1.30 -12.47 9.52
CA GLU A 49 0.05 -11.98 10.12
C GLU A 49 -0.01 -12.10 11.65
N LYS A 50 0.70 -13.08 12.24
CA LYS A 50 0.71 -13.31 13.70
C LYS A 50 1.56 -12.29 14.47
N ALA A 51 2.44 -11.54 13.80
CA ALA A 51 3.33 -10.58 14.45
C ALA A 51 3.42 -9.27 13.65
N PRO A 52 2.96 -8.13 14.20
CA PRO A 52 2.91 -6.86 13.47
C PRO A 52 4.24 -6.42 12.84
N ILE A 53 5.36 -6.66 13.53
CA ILE A 53 6.70 -6.31 13.04
C ILE A 53 7.15 -7.22 11.87
N ILE A 54 6.76 -8.49 11.89
CA ILE A 54 7.10 -9.45 10.83
C ILE A 54 6.23 -9.18 9.60
N LYS A 55 4.95 -8.85 9.80
CA LYS A 55 4.07 -8.39 8.71
C LYS A 55 4.64 -7.18 7.99
N LEU A 56 5.04 -6.15 8.73
CA LEU A 56 5.63 -4.95 8.13
C LEU A 56 6.88 -5.28 7.31
N ALA A 57 7.79 -6.09 7.85
CA ALA A 57 9.00 -6.49 7.14
C ALA A 57 8.71 -7.34 5.88
N TYR A 58 7.71 -8.22 5.94
CA TYR A 58 7.26 -9.03 4.80
C TYR A 58 6.62 -8.15 3.71
N ASP A 59 5.71 -7.24 4.08
CA ASP A 59 5.06 -6.29 3.15
C ASP A 59 6.08 -5.29 2.53
N GLU A 60 7.14 -4.92 3.25
CA GLU A 60 8.27 -4.14 2.69
C GLU A 60 9.13 -4.99 1.73
N LEU A 61 9.46 -6.24 2.08
CA LEU A 61 10.27 -7.11 1.23
C LEU A 61 9.57 -7.49 -0.08
N ASP A 62 8.26 -7.74 -0.03
CA ASP A 62 7.43 -7.98 -1.21
C ASP A 62 7.52 -6.81 -2.19
N ARG A 63 7.45 -5.56 -1.69
CA ARG A 63 7.65 -4.34 -2.51
C ARG A 63 9.01 -4.29 -3.20
N PHE A 64 10.09 -4.76 -2.57
CA PHE A 64 11.41 -4.83 -3.21
C PHE A 64 11.52 -5.94 -4.27
N SER A 65 10.62 -6.92 -4.23
CA SER A 65 10.58 -8.05 -5.17
C SER A 65 9.71 -7.76 -6.40
N TRP A 66 9.04 -6.60 -6.45
CA TRP A 66 8.22 -6.17 -7.57
C TRP A 66 9.05 -5.98 -8.83
N ASN A 67 8.53 -6.49 -9.95
CA ASN A 67 9.11 -6.19 -11.25
C ASN A 67 8.61 -4.82 -11.77
N GLU A 68 9.20 -4.32 -12.86
CA GLU A 68 8.86 -3.02 -13.43
C GLU A 68 7.36 -2.85 -13.72
N LYS A 69 6.66 -3.92 -14.12
CA LYS A 69 5.22 -3.86 -14.38
C LYS A 69 4.41 -3.67 -13.10
N ASP A 70 4.79 -4.35 -12.02
CA ASP A 70 4.12 -4.25 -10.73
C ASP A 70 4.31 -2.84 -10.13
N LEU A 71 5.51 -2.29 -10.27
CA LEU A 71 5.81 -0.92 -9.83
C LEU A 71 4.98 0.12 -10.59
N VAL A 72 4.93 0.02 -11.92
CA VAL A 72 4.12 0.93 -12.75
C VAL A 72 2.64 0.84 -12.39
N ALA A 73 2.09 -0.37 -12.22
CA ALA A 73 0.69 -0.55 -11.84
C ALA A 73 0.39 0.08 -10.46
N TYR A 74 1.31 -0.05 -9.50
CA TYR A 74 1.18 0.59 -8.20
C TYR A 74 1.22 2.12 -8.30
N GLU A 75 2.17 2.68 -9.04
CA GLU A 75 2.30 4.12 -9.24
C GLU A 75 1.07 4.71 -9.94
N GLU A 76 0.58 4.06 -10.99
CA GLU A 76 -0.67 4.41 -11.66
C GLU A 76 -1.84 4.43 -10.68
N ARG A 77 -1.97 3.40 -9.84
CA ARG A 77 -3.02 3.35 -8.82
C ARG A 77 -2.94 4.50 -7.83
N ILE A 78 -1.74 4.87 -7.40
CA ILE A 78 -1.52 6.02 -6.50
C ILE A 78 -1.88 7.34 -7.20
N MET A 79 -1.52 7.49 -8.47
CA MET A 79 -1.89 8.67 -9.26
C MET A 79 -3.40 8.81 -9.41
N ASP A 80 -4.10 7.70 -9.69
CA ASP A 80 -5.55 7.69 -9.81
C ASP A 80 -6.24 8.07 -8.50
N LEU A 81 -5.78 7.53 -7.36
CA LEU A 81 -6.30 7.92 -6.04
C LEU A 81 -6.17 9.42 -5.79
N ARG A 82 -4.98 9.98 -6.05
CA ARG A 82 -4.73 11.42 -5.86
C ARG A 82 -5.59 12.27 -6.79
N LYS A 83 -5.82 11.80 -8.02
CA LYS A 83 -6.67 12.48 -8.98
C LYS A 83 -8.14 12.46 -8.51
N GLU A 84 -8.63 11.32 -8.04
CA GLU A 84 -9.97 11.19 -7.46
C GLU A 84 -10.14 12.13 -6.27
N GLU A 85 -9.19 12.15 -5.34
CA GLU A 85 -9.17 13.07 -4.19
C GLU A 85 -9.21 14.54 -4.63
N GLY A 86 -8.39 14.92 -5.62
CA GLY A 86 -8.37 16.27 -6.16
C GLY A 86 -9.70 16.68 -6.83
N ILE A 87 -10.33 15.76 -7.57
CA ILE A 87 -11.64 16.00 -8.19
C ILE A 87 -12.71 16.18 -7.11
N LEU A 88 -12.72 15.33 -6.07
CA LEU A 88 -13.69 15.41 -4.99
C LEU A 88 -13.54 16.71 -4.18
N ALA A 89 -12.31 17.10 -3.85
CA ALA A 89 -12.03 18.36 -3.16
C ALA A 89 -12.53 19.56 -3.97
N LYS A 90 -12.24 19.61 -5.28
CA LYS A 90 -12.71 20.67 -6.18
C LYS A 90 -14.23 20.76 -6.22
N LYS A 91 -14.92 19.62 -6.41
CA LYS A 91 -16.39 19.56 -6.44
C LYS A 91 -17.02 20.03 -5.12
N LEU A 92 -16.39 19.71 -4.00
CA LEU A 92 -16.86 20.12 -2.67
C LEU A 92 -16.74 21.64 -2.50
N ASP A 93 -15.61 22.22 -2.93
CA ASP A 93 -15.42 23.68 -2.89
C ASP A 93 -16.36 24.42 -3.85
N GLU A 94 -16.56 23.89 -5.06
CA GLU A 94 -17.55 24.39 -6.02
C GLU A 94 -18.96 24.37 -5.41
N GLY A 95 -19.40 23.24 -4.84
CA GLY A 95 -20.72 23.13 -4.21
C GLY A 95 -20.92 24.06 -3.00
N LYS A 96 -19.88 24.33 -2.21
CA LYS A 96 -19.93 25.33 -1.13
C LYS A 96 -20.15 26.75 -1.68
N ILE A 97 -19.45 27.10 -2.76
CA ILE A 97 -19.56 28.41 -3.39
C ILE A 97 -20.93 28.56 -4.07
N GLU A 98 -21.37 27.56 -4.83
CA GLU A 98 -22.68 27.52 -5.47
C GLU A 98 -23.82 27.68 -4.45
N GLY A 99 -23.75 26.95 -3.32
CA GLY A 99 -24.74 27.08 -2.25
C GLY A 99 -24.77 28.48 -1.63
N LYS A 100 -23.61 29.12 -1.44
CA LYS A 100 -23.55 30.52 -0.97
C LYS A 100 -24.18 31.48 -1.98
N ILE A 101 -23.90 31.28 -3.26
CA ILE A 101 -24.46 32.11 -4.34
C ILE A 101 -25.98 31.93 -4.38
N GLU A 102 -26.49 30.70 -4.35
CA GLU A 102 -27.93 30.42 -4.37
C GLU A 102 -28.66 31.09 -3.20
N VAL A 103 -28.11 30.98 -1.99
CA VAL A 103 -28.64 31.67 -0.80
C VAL A 103 -28.63 33.18 -0.99
N ALA A 104 -27.52 33.76 -1.49
CA ALA A 104 -27.43 35.19 -1.75
C ALA A 104 -28.48 35.66 -2.78
N LYS A 105 -28.67 34.92 -3.88
CA LYS A 105 -29.69 35.24 -4.90
C LYS A 105 -31.10 35.20 -4.31
N ASN A 106 -31.41 34.22 -3.45
CA ASN A 106 -32.71 34.12 -2.78
C ASN A 106 -32.95 35.26 -1.79
N LEU A 107 -31.92 35.68 -1.04
CA LEU A 107 -32.01 36.81 -0.12
C LEU A 107 -32.18 38.15 -0.86
N LEU A 108 -31.51 38.34 -2.00
CA LEU A 108 -31.71 39.52 -2.86
C LEU A 108 -33.14 39.60 -3.39
N LYS A 109 -33.73 38.47 -3.81
CA LYS A 109 -35.14 38.42 -4.23
C LYS A 109 -36.12 38.71 -3.10
N ALA A 110 -35.71 38.48 -1.85
CA ALA A 110 -36.46 38.81 -0.64
C ALA A 110 -36.21 40.26 -0.16
N ASP A 111 -35.52 41.08 -0.96
CA ASP A 111 -35.22 42.49 -0.68
C ASP A 111 -34.38 42.71 0.60
N ILE A 112 -33.54 41.71 0.95
CA ILE A 112 -32.61 41.82 2.07
C ILE A 112 -31.40 42.67 1.67
N SER A 113 -30.94 43.53 2.59
CA SER A 113 -29.79 44.41 2.34
C SER A 113 -28.48 43.65 2.06
N ILE A 114 -27.65 44.21 1.18
CA ILE A 114 -26.37 43.64 0.75
C ILE A 114 -25.40 43.42 1.93
N ASP A 115 -25.43 44.31 2.94
CA ASP A 115 -24.57 44.19 4.12
C ASP A 115 -24.88 42.92 4.93
N ILE A 116 -26.18 42.67 5.19
CA ILE A 116 -26.63 41.46 5.89
C ILE A 116 -26.30 40.20 5.07
N ILE A 117 -26.48 40.23 3.76
CA ILE A 117 -26.14 39.11 2.87
C ILE A 117 -24.63 38.82 2.93
N SER A 118 -23.79 39.86 2.93
CA SER A 118 -22.34 39.71 3.02
C SER A 118 -21.91 39.09 4.36
N GLN A 119 -22.48 39.55 5.47
CA GLN A 119 -22.20 39.01 6.80
C GLN A 119 -22.66 37.55 6.96
N THR A 120 -23.80 37.19 6.39
CA THR A 120 -24.39 35.85 6.55
C THR A 120 -23.78 34.80 5.62
N THR A 121 -23.48 35.15 4.36
CA THR A 121 -22.92 34.22 3.37
C THR A 121 -21.38 34.21 3.36
N GLY A 122 -20.75 35.27 3.87
CA GLY A 122 -19.32 35.51 3.77
C GLY A 122 -18.86 35.85 2.34
N LEU A 123 -19.79 36.19 1.43
CA LEU A 123 -19.45 36.71 0.10
C LEU A 123 -19.09 38.20 0.20
N PRO A 124 -18.12 38.68 -0.59
CA PRO A 124 -17.79 40.10 -0.61
C PRO A 124 -18.94 40.90 -1.23
N GLN A 125 -19.18 42.10 -0.71
CA GLN A 125 -20.26 42.97 -1.19
C GLN A 125 -20.18 43.27 -2.70
N ALA A 126 -18.97 43.32 -3.26
CA ALA A 126 -18.76 43.49 -4.70
C ALA A 126 -19.35 42.34 -5.52
N GLU A 127 -19.22 41.11 -5.04
CA GLU A 127 -19.80 39.93 -5.70
C GLU A 127 -21.32 39.93 -5.59
N ILE A 128 -21.86 40.28 -4.41
CA ILE A 128 -23.31 40.37 -4.22
C ILE A 128 -23.95 41.43 -5.13
N LYS A 129 -23.27 42.56 -5.36
CA LYS A 129 -23.72 43.59 -6.33
C LYS A 129 -23.79 43.04 -7.75
N ARG A 130 -22.79 42.26 -8.17
CA ARG A 130 -22.81 41.59 -9.49
C ARG A 130 -23.98 40.61 -9.60
N LEU A 131 -24.22 39.81 -8.55
CA LEU A 131 -25.37 38.91 -8.51
C LEU A 131 -26.70 39.65 -8.55
N GLN A 132 -26.78 40.86 -7.99
CA GLN A 132 -27.97 41.71 -8.07
C GLN A 132 -28.21 42.21 -9.50
N GLU A 133 -27.16 42.62 -10.21
CA GLU A 133 -27.23 43.01 -11.62
C GLU A 133 -27.64 41.84 -12.53
N GLU A 134 -27.29 40.60 -12.21
CA GLU A 134 -27.69 39.40 -12.96
C GLU A 134 -29.18 39.03 -12.80
N ILE A 135 -29.79 39.39 -11.67
CA ILE A 135 -31.19 39.04 -11.34
C ILE A 135 -32.17 40.14 -11.78
N THR A 136 -31.68 41.38 -11.90
CA THR A 136 -32.46 42.56 -12.28
C THR A 136 -32.65 42.64 -13.79
#